data_AF-A0A4R1NZ03-F1
#
_entry.id   AF-A0A4R1NZ03-F1
#
_cell.length_a   1.000
_cell.length_b   1.000
_cell.length_c   1.000
_cell.angle_alpha   90.00
_cell.angle_beta   90.00
_cell.angle_gamma   90.00
#
_symmetry.space_group_name_H-M   'P 1'
#
loop_
_entity.id
_entity.type
_entity.pdbx_description
1 polymer ?
#
loop_
_entity_poly.entity_id
_entity_poly.type
_entity_poly.pdbx_seq_one_letter_code
_entity_poly.pdbx_strand_id
1 'polypeptide(L)'
;MSEVQKEFQNAVAIMVKLEDKFIELVKTSNTDVAFKNELLYASQAMMNNDYLCKVALSNSLSLRNAFSQVAACGLTLNPARGFAYLVPRDGQVILDVSYRGMIKAAVNDSAIKDCIVELVYANDEFVYRGKRQSPTHTFNPFDKKADRGEFVGAFVEALLPDGRVHVEAVTAEEIYAAREASELWRKKKKGPWVDFFAAMAKKSAIKIARKYWPQSGPKLDELIQYLNTNSGEGFASQDVPLAVVERVIGANDEVEPVEPLPTSNQEEAASEPSPAAQPAEVDPEPERADPPAAEPAADSAPAADPEPQAVEGEVMPAKEPEPKPVELPEKVVKKVAELVRRARDQGCWAAAKEYVSTWPEEARQYALQQLKAGEYLAASEGE
;
A
#
# COMPACT_ATOMS: atom_id res chain seq x y z
N MET A 1 3.08 35.46 22.15
CA MET A 1 2.63 34.22 21.47
C MET A 1 1.80 34.62 20.27
N SER A 2 2.17 34.16 19.07
CA SER A 2 1.34 34.35 17.88
C SER A 2 0.01 33.61 18.02
N GLU A 3 -1.00 34.02 17.27
CA GLU A 3 -2.33 33.39 17.28
C GLU A 3 -2.26 31.90 16.94
N VAL A 4 -1.46 31.55 15.92
CA VAL A 4 -1.16 30.16 15.51
C VAL A 4 -0.55 29.34 16.66
N GLN A 5 0.31 29.94 17.48
CA GLN A 5 0.94 29.23 18.59
C GLN A 5 -0.05 28.95 19.73
N LYS A 6 -1.05 29.82 19.94
CA LYS A 6 -2.14 29.59 20.90
C LYS A 6 -3.11 28.51 20.39
N GLU A 7 -3.45 28.56 19.10
CA GLU A 7 -4.26 27.53 18.43
C GLU A 7 -3.63 26.13 18.61
N PHE A 8 -2.34 26.02 18.31
CA PHE A 8 -1.59 24.79 18.51
C PHE A 8 -1.62 24.30 19.97
N GLN A 9 -1.33 25.18 20.94
CA GLN A 9 -1.37 24.81 22.36
C GLN A 9 -2.75 24.31 22.80
N ASN A 10 -3.82 24.94 22.31
CA ASN A 10 -5.18 24.51 22.61
C ASN A 10 -5.49 23.13 22.02
N ALA A 11 -5.06 22.86 20.79
CA ALA A 11 -5.24 21.56 20.14
C ALA A 11 -4.51 20.43 20.90
N VAL A 12 -3.27 20.69 21.34
CA VAL A 12 -2.51 19.74 22.17
C VAL A 12 -3.18 19.52 23.53
N ALA A 13 -3.67 20.58 24.17
CA ALA A 13 -4.37 20.48 25.45
C ALA A 13 -5.64 19.61 25.38
N ILE A 14 -6.32 19.58 24.23
CA ILE A 14 -7.47 18.68 24.00
C ILE A 14 -7.06 17.21 24.06
N MET A 15 -5.90 16.86 23.47
CA MET A 15 -5.39 15.47 23.48
C MET A 15 -4.82 15.08 24.83
N VAL A 16 -4.16 15.99 25.55
CA VAL A 16 -3.65 15.73 26.92
C VAL A 16 -4.78 15.28 27.84
N LYS A 17 -5.97 15.88 27.73
CA LYS A 17 -7.16 15.48 28.51
C LYS A 17 -7.68 14.07 28.20
N LEU A 18 -7.19 13.42 27.13
CA LEU A 18 -7.56 12.06 26.77
C LEU A 18 -6.63 11.00 27.34
N GLU A 19 -5.56 11.37 28.06
CA GLU A 19 -4.53 10.43 28.52
C GLU A 19 -5.11 9.18 29.21
N ASP A 20 -5.97 9.36 30.21
CA ASP A 20 -6.56 8.25 30.96
C ASP A 20 -7.37 7.29 30.05
N LYS A 21 -8.24 7.86 29.20
CA LYS A 21 -9.06 7.08 28.26
C LYS A 21 -8.21 6.39 27.19
N PHE A 22 -7.15 7.04 26.72
CA PHE A 22 -6.24 6.46 25.76
C PHE A 22 -5.51 5.25 26.37
N ILE A 23 -5.00 5.39 27.60
CA ILE A 23 -4.33 4.30 28.32
C ILE A 23 -5.31 3.15 28.59
N GLU A 24 -6.56 3.44 28.93
CA GLU A 24 -7.61 2.44 29.10
C GLU A 24 -7.89 1.68 27.79
N LEU A 25 -8.02 2.39 26.67
CA LEU A 25 -8.20 1.78 25.34
C LEU A 25 -7.02 0.90 24.95
N VAL A 26 -5.78 1.34 25.20
CA VAL A 26 -4.58 0.54 24.93
C VAL A 26 -4.62 -0.80 25.69
N LYS A 27 -5.06 -0.79 26.95
CA LYS A 27 -5.21 -2.00 27.76
C LYS A 27 -6.32 -2.90 27.23
N THR A 28 -7.50 -2.34 26.97
CA THR A 28 -8.67 -3.10 26.51
C THR A 28 -8.44 -3.72 25.13
N SER A 29 -7.81 -2.98 24.22
CA SER A 29 -7.51 -3.44 22.86
C SER A 29 -6.20 -4.24 22.77
N ASN A 30 -5.48 -4.43 23.89
CA ASN A 30 -4.19 -5.13 23.96
C ASN A 30 -3.21 -4.62 22.87
N THR A 31 -2.90 -3.33 22.91
CA THR A 31 -1.96 -2.67 21.99
C THR A 31 -0.70 -2.19 22.72
N ASP A 32 0.33 -1.82 21.96
CA ASP A 32 1.66 -1.43 22.48
C ASP A 32 1.99 0.06 22.26
N VAL A 33 1.00 0.87 21.86
CA VAL A 33 1.22 2.30 21.60
C VAL A 33 1.31 3.10 22.89
N ALA A 34 2.31 3.98 22.96
CA ALA A 34 2.55 4.81 24.13
C ALA A 34 1.97 6.21 23.94
N PHE A 35 1.05 6.63 24.82
CA PHE A 35 0.36 7.92 24.73
C PHE A 35 1.30 9.10 24.49
N LYS A 36 2.40 9.21 25.25
CA LYS A 36 3.35 10.32 25.13
C LYS A 36 4.00 10.41 23.74
N ASN A 37 4.32 9.26 23.14
CA ASN A 37 4.91 9.21 21.80
C ASN A 37 3.87 9.60 20.75
N GLU A 38 2.67 9.04 20.84
CA GLU A 38 1.60 9.35 19.89
C GLU A 38 1.14 10.81 19.99
N LEU A 39 1.09 11.37 21.20
CA LEU A 39 0.83 12.78 21.45
C LEU A 39 1.89 13.66 20.78
N LEU A 40 3.17 13.29 20.88
CA LEU A 40 4.27 14.01 20.24
C LEU A 40 4.11 13.98 18.71
N TYR A 41 3.84 12.81 18.12
CA TYR A 41 3.67 12.69 16.67
C TYR A 41 2.43 13.44 16.16
N ALA A 42 1.30 13.35 16.87
CA ALA A 42 0.10 14.11 16.54
C ALA A 42 0.35 15.63 16.62
N SER A 43 1.09 16.07 17.65
CA SER A 43 1.49 17.47 17.80
C SER A 43 2.38 17.92 16.63
N GLN A 44 3.38 17.15 16.26
CA GLN A 44 4.22 17.44 15.09
C GLN A 44 3.40 17.51 13.78
N ALA A 45 2.46 16.58 13.59
CA ALA A 45 1.58 16.59 12.41
C ALA A 45 0.74 17.87 12.32
N MET A 46 0.17 18.33 13.44
CA MET A 46 -0.58 19.59 13.48
C MET A 46 0.31 20.82 13.30
N MET A 47 1.54 20.79 13.83
CA MET A 47 2.49 21.90 13.68
C MET A 47 2.96 22.05 12.23
N ASN A 48 3.08 20.95 11.49
CA ASN A 48 3.49 20.96 10.09
C ASN A 48 2.32 21.27 9.13
N ASN A 49 1.07 21.29 9.61
CA ASN A 49 -0.11 21.51 8.79
C ASN A 49 -1.13 22.40 9.51
N ASP A 50 -1.04 23.71 9.24
CA ASP A 50 -1.94 24.72 9.80
C ASP A 50 -3.42 24.41 9.57
N TYR A 51 -3.76 23.84 8.40
CA TYR A 51 -5.14 23.48 8.08
C TYR A 51 -5.63 22.32 8.96
N LEU A 52 -4.79 21.31 9.22
CA LEU A 52 -5.11 20.25 10.18
C LEU A 52 -5.33 20.81 11.57
N CYS A 53 -4.46 21.72 12.04
CA CYS A 53 -4.61 22.36 13.35
C CYS A 53 -5.93 23.14 13.47
N LYS A 54 -6.30 23.92 12.44
CA LYS A 54 -7.57 24.65 12.40
C LYS A 54 -8.78 23.73 12.45
N VAL A 55 -8.78 22.65 11.65
CA VAL A 55 -9.87 21.66 11.64
C VAL A 55 -9.98 20.94 12.98
N ALA A 56 -8.85 20.63 13.61
CA ALA A 56 -8.81 20.02 14.94
C ALA A 56 -9.44 20.91 16.02
N LEU A 57 -9.29 22.23 15.92
CA LEU A 57 -9.94 23.17 16.84
C LEU A 57 -11.43 23.35 16.53
N SER A 58 -11.79 23.50 15.25
CA SER A 58 -13.20 23.67 14.87
C SER A 58 -14.04 22.43 15.18
N ASN A 59 -13.44 21.24 15.09
CA ASN A 59 -14.09 19.97 15.39
C ASN A 59 -13.21 19.12 16.31
N SER A 60 -13.09 19.55 17.56
CA SER A 60 -12.31 18.85 18.59
C SER A 60 -12.79 17.43 18.84
N LEU A 61 -14.08 17.13 18.62
CA LEU A 61 -14.60 15.77 18.75
C LEU A 61 -13.98 14.84 17.71
N SER A 62 -13.86 15.27 16.46
CA SER A 62 -13.22 14.47 15.40
C SER A 62 -11.75 14.17 15.70
N LEU A 63 -11.00 15.16 16.21
CA LEU A 63 -9.61 14.96 16.65
C LEU A 63 -9.54 13.91 17.77
N ARG A 64 -10.40 14.04 18.78
CA ARG A 64 -10.44 13.07 19.90
C ARG A 64 -10.72 11.66 19.39
N ASN A 65 -11.71 11.51 18.50
CA ASN A 65 -12.07 10.21 17.94
C ASN A 65 -10.92 9.62 17.12
N ALA A 66 -10.31 10.39 16.21
CA ALA A 66 -9.17 9.94 15.40
C ALA A 66 -7.98 9.54 16.29
N PHE A 67 -7.69 10.30 17.34
CA PHE A 67 -6.62 9.99 18.29
C PHE A 67 -6.94 8.78 19.17
N SER A 68 -8.20 8.57 19.56
CA SER A 68 -8.61 7.33 20.25
C SER A 68 -8.51 6.10 19.34
N GLN A 69 -8.75 6.24 18.04
CA GLN A 69 -8.60 5.13 17.11
C GLN A 69 -7.15 4.66 16.98
N VAL A 70 -6.15 5.53 17.19
CA VAL A 70 -4.73 5.14 17.26
C VAL A 70 -4.49 4.11 18.38
N ALA A 71 -5.10 4.33 19.56
CA ALA A 71 -5.04 3.38 20.67
C ALA A 71 -5.76 2.07 20.35
N ALA A 72 -6.96 2.16 19.77
CA ALA A 72 -7.80 1.01 19.47
C ALA A 72 -7.17 0.06 18.42
N CYS A 73 -6.65 0.61 17.32
CA CYS A 73 -6.02 -0.20 16.27
C CYS A 73 -4.56 -0.56 16.59
N GLY A 74 -3.90 0.13 17.52
CA GLY A 74 -2.51 -0.10 17.88
C GLY A 74 -1.53 0.29 16.76
N LEU A 75 -1.89 1.30 15.96
CA LEU A 75 -1.06 1.82 14.88
C LEU A 75 -0.51 3.19 15.26
N THR A 76 0.81 3.33 15.17
CA THR A 76 1.48 4.59 15.51
C THR A 76 1.34 5.66 14.43
N LEU A 77 1.28 6.92 14.86
CA LEU A 77 1.39 8.13 14.05
C LEU A 77 2.84 8.50 13.71
N ASN A 78 3.82 7.69 14.12
CA ASN A 78 5.23 7.92 13.81
C ASN A 78 5.45 8.03 12.28
N PRO A 79 5.91 9.18 11.77
CA PRO A 79 6.11 9.39 10.34
C PRO A 79 7.09 8.41 9.71
N ALA A 80 8.12 7.96 10.45
CA ALA A 80 9.11 7.01 9.95
C ALA A 80 8.53 5.61 9.71
N ARG A 81 7.57 5.19 10.54
CA ARG A 81 6.85 3.93 10.32
C ARG A 81 5.78 4.06 9.25
N GLY A 82 5.10 5.21 9.19
CA GLY A 82 4.10 5.51 8.17
C GLY A 82 2.92 4.54 8.18
N PHE A 83 2.45 4.15 9.37
CA PHE A 83 1.31 3.25 9.53
C PHE A 83 -0.01 4.00 9.48
N ALA A 84 -0.12 5.13 10.19
CA ALA A 84 -1.32 5.95 10.21
C ALA A 84 -0.99 7.44 10.24
N TYR A 85 -1.95 8.26 9.82
CA TYR A 85 -1.83 9.70 9.67
C TYR A 85 -3.11 10.40 10.13
N LEU A 86 -2.97 11.58 10.74
CA LEU A 86 -4.11 12.47 10.97
C LEU A 86 -4.31 13.34 9.74
N VAL A 87 -5.46 13.20 9.09
CA VAL A 87 -5.76 13.91 7.84
C VAL A 87 -7.01 14.78 8.04
N PRO A 88 -6.96 16.08 7.68
CA PRO A 88 -8.15 16.91 7.66
C PRO A 88 -8.97 16.62 6.39
N ARG A 89 -10.22 16.21 6.55
CA ARG A 89 -11.13 15.90 5.44
C ARG A 89 -12.54 16.36 5.77
N ASP A 90 -13.17 17.07 4.83
CA ASP A 90 -14.56 17.53 4.93
C ASP A 90 -14.91 18.20 6.29
N GLY A 91 -13.98 19.00 6.83
CA GLY A 91 -14.14 19.72 8.10
C GLY A 91 -13.96 18.87 9.36
N GLN A 92 -13.41 17.66 9.22
CA GLN A 92 -13.13 16.74 10.33
C GLN A 92 -11.69 16.24 10.28
N VAL A 93 -11.14 15.87 11.43
CA VAL A 93 -9.89 15.10 11.52
C VAL A 93 -10.24 13.61 11.49
N ILE A 94 -9.63 12.88 10.55
CA ILE A 94 -9.79 11.43 10.42
C ILE A 94 -8.44 10.73 10.57
N LEU A 95 -8.47 9.49 11.04
CA LEU A 95 -7.29 8.62 11.06
C LEU A 95 -7.19 7.89 9.72
N ASP A 96 -6.34 8.35 8.81
CA ASP A 96 -6.06 7.62 7.58
C ASP A 96 -4.96 6.59 7.84
N VAL A 97 -5.19 5.35 7.40
CA VAL A 97 -4.26 4.23 7.62
C VAL A 97 -3.69 3.77 6.30
N SER A 98 -2.36 3.62 6.26
CA SER A 98 -1.64 3.19 5.06
C SER A 98 -1.80 1.69 4.83
N TYR A 99 -1.45 1.21 3.64
CA TYR A 99 -1.39 -0.22 3.36
C TYR A 99 -0.46 -0.97 4.33
N ARG A 100 0.63 -0.31 4.78
CA ARG A 100 1.56 -0.85 5.78
C ARG A 100 0.90 -0.96 7.16
N GLY A 101 0.12 0.05 7.54
CA GLY A 101 -0.68 0.02 8.76
C GLY A 101 -1.73 -1.10 8.74
N MET A 102 -2.37 -1.34 7.60
CA MET A 102 -3.31 -2.45 7.44
C MET A 102 -2.64 -3.81 7.60
N ILE A 103 -1.46 -4.02 6.99
CA ILE A 103 -0.66 -5.24 7.19
C ILE A 103 -0.29 -5.40 8.68
N LYS A 104 0.19 -4.32 9.31
CA LYS A 104 0.54 -4.34 10.74
C LYS A 104 -0.66 -4.69 11.63
N ALA A 105 -1.83 -4.15 11.34
CA ALA A 105 -3.06 -4.50 12.06
C ALA A 105 -3.40 -6.00 11.90
N ALA A 106 -3.31 -6.53 10.69
CA ALA A 106 -3.53 -7.95 10.41
C ALA A 106 -2.55 -8.87 11.17
N VAL A 107 -1.28 -8.47 11.23
CA VAL A 107 -0.24 -9.20 11.97
C VAL A 107 -0.48 -9.12 13.48
N ASN A 108 -0.86 -7.95 13.99
CA ASN A 108 -1.20 -7.78 15.41
C ASN A 108 -2.40 -8.65 15.83
N ASP A 109 -3.37 -8.85 14.94
CA ASP A 109 -4.52 -9.74 15.14
C ASP A 109 -4.20 -11.23 14.95
N SER A 110 -2.94 -11.57 14.61
CA SER A 110 -2.56 -12.94 14.25
C SER A 110 -3.41 -13.52 13.12
N ALA A 111 -3.98 -12.68 12.25
CA ALA A 111 -4.68 -13.13 11.04
C ALA A 111 -3.68 -13.61 9.99
N ILE A 112 -2.51 -12.96 9.95
CA ILE A 112 -1.37 -13.31 9.09
C ILE A 112 -0.07 -13.15 9.88
N LYS A 113 0.99 -13.81 9.43
CA LYS A 113 2.35 -13.67 9.95
C LYS A 113 3.14 -12.64 9.14
N ASP A 114 2.90 -12.58 7.84
CA ASP A 114 3.57 -11.68 6.90
C ASP A 114 2.67 -11.42 5.68
N CYS A 115 2.92 -10.31 4.97
CA CYS A 115 2.21 -9.97 3.75
C CYS A 115 3.10 -9.17 2.78
N ILE A 116 3.16 -9.67 1.55
CA ILE A 116 3.77 -9.01 0.40
C ILE A 116 2.63 -8.52 -0.50
N VAL A 117 2.70 -7.26 -0.91
CA VAL A 117 1.76 -6.69 -1.88
C VAL A 117 2.53 -5.93 -2.94
N GLU A 118 2.40 -6.37 -4.18
CA GLU A 118 3.09 -5.74 -5.31
C GLU A 118 2.18 -5.48 -6.50
N LEU A 119 2.56 -4.43 -7.23
CA LEU A 119 1.85 -3.96 -8.41
C LEU A 119 2.48 -4.58 -9.66
N VAL A 120 1.61 -5.08 -10.54
CA VAL A 120 1.95 -5.72 -11.79
C VAL A 120 1.59 -4.79 -12.95
N TYR A 121 2.53 -4.63 -13.87
CA TYR A 121 2.41 -3.80 -15.05
C TYR A 121 2.60 -4.62 -16.33
N ALA A 122 2.19 -4.07 -17.47
CA ALA A 122 2.07 -4.80 -18.73
C ALA A 122 3.38 -5.40 -19.25
N ASN A 123 4.52 -4.77 -18.97
CA ASN A 123 5.84 -5.24 -19.40
C ASN A 123 6.54 -6.10 -18.34
N ASP A 124 5.89 -6.39 -17.21
CA ASP A 124 6.44 -7.31 -16.22
C ASP A 124 6.23 -8.76 -16.66
N GLU A 125 7.14 -9.65 -16.28
CA GLU A 125 6.91 -11.09 -16.35
C GLU A 125 6.22 -11.55 -15.08
N PHE A 126 4.89 -11.67 -15.13
CA PHE A 126 4.08 -12.16 -14.00
C PHE A 126 3.42 -13.50 -14.33
N VAL A 127 3.70 -14.51 -13.52
CA VAL A 127 3.11 -15.84 -13.60
C VAL A 127 2.40 -16.18 -12.30
N TYR A 128 1.07 -16.19 -12.36
CA TYR A 128 0.23 -16.63 -11.26
C TYR A 128 0.23 -18.16 -11.15
N ARG A 129 0.49 -18.68 -9.95
CA ARG A 129 0.60 -20.13 -9.67
C ARG A 129 -0.55 -20.67 -8.80
N GLY A 130 -1.66 -19.93 -8.76
CA GLY A 130 -2.82 -20.26 -7.93
C GLY A 130 -2.71 -19.72 -6.51
N LYS A 131 -3.77 -19.90 -5.72
CA LYS A 131 -3.94 -19.26 -4.40
C LYS A 131 -3.03 -19.79 -3.29
N ARG A 132 -2.20 -20.81 -3.54
CA ARG A 132 -1.42 -21.53 -2.52
C ARG A 132 0.07 -21.58 -2.80
N GLN A 133 0.53 -20.89 -3.84
CA GLN A 133 1.94 -20.85 -4.23
C GLN A 133 2.32 -19.43 -4.58
N SER A 134 3.48 -18.98 -4.12
CA SER A 134 4.02 -17.66 -4.44
C SER A 134 4.15 -17.49 -5.95
N PRO A 135 3.67 -16.37 -6.52
CA PRO A 135 3.78 -16.12 -7.95
C PRO A 135 5.23 -15.85 -8.35
N THR A 136 5.53 -15.96 -9.64
CA THR A 136 6.79 -15.42 -10.18
C THR A 136 6.52 -14.03 -10.72
N HIS A 137 7.24 -13.04 -10.21
CA HIS A 137 7.16 -11.65 -10.67
C HIS A 137 8.56 -11.15 -10.94
N THR A 138 8.94 -11.14 -12.22
CA THR A 138 10.25 -10.71 -12.67
C THR A 138 10.10 -9.40 -13.44
N PHE A 139 10.81 -8.38 -12.97
CA PHE A 139 10.93 -7.07 -13.61
C PHE A 139 12.21 -6.41 -13.11
N ASN A 140 12.72 -5.41 -13.82
CA ASN A 140 13.86 -4.64 -13.33
C ASN A 140 13.38 -3.62 -12.28
N PRO A 141 13.80 -3.72 -11.00
CA PRO A 141 13.33 -2.83 -9.95
C PRO A 141 13.79 -1.38 -10.10
N PHE A 142 14.76 -1.11 -10.98
CA PHE A 142 15.27 0.23 -11.27
C PHE A 142 14.61 0.89 -12.49
N ASP A 143 13.74 0.17 -13.20
CA ASP A 143 13.01 0.74 -14.34
C ASP A 143 12.06 1.84 -13.88
N LYS A 144 11.90 2.87 -14.72
CA LYS A 144 10.90 3.88 -14.45
C LYS A 144 9.53 3.25 -14.61
N LYS A 145 8.54 3.78 -13.89
CA LYS A 145 7.15 3.33 -14.00
C LYS A 145 6.63 3.34 -15.45
N ALA A 146 7.08 4.30 -16.27
CA ALA A 146 6.69 4.37 -17.67
C ALA A 146 7.21 3.19 -18.51
N ASP A 147 8.40 2.66 -18.16
CA ASP A 147 9.05 1.58 -18.89
C ASP A 147 8.42 0.22 -18.57
N ARG A 148 7.86 0.07 -17.35
CA ARG A 148 7.07 -1.11 -16.95
C ARG A 148 5.70 -1.20 -17.63
N GLY A 149 5.24 -0.12 -18.29
CA GLY A 149 3.99 -0.09 -19.05
C GLY A 149 2.75 0.24 -18.23
N GLU A 150 1.58 -0.11 -18.76
CA GLU A 150 0.30 0.16 -18.12
C GLU A 150 0.07 -0.71 -16.88
N PHE A 151 -0.72 -0.21 -15.94
CA PHE A 151 -1.06 -0.95 -14.73
C PHE A 151 -2.07 -2.07 -15.04
N VAL A 152 -1.71 -3.32 -14.73
CA VAL A 152 -2.53 -4.50 -15.03
C VAL A 152 -3.27 -5.02 -13.80
N GLY A 153 -2.66 -4.89 -12.62
CA GLY A 153 -3.24 -5.37 -11.37
C GLY A 153 -2.25 -5.40 -10.23
N ALA A 154 -2.60 -6.08 -9.16
CA ALA A 154 -1.73 -6.30 -8.01
C ALA A 154 -1.88 -7.73 -7.51
N PHE A 155 -0.88 -8.25 -6.82
CA PHE A 155 -1.06 -9.48 -6.04
C PHE A 155 -0.77 -9.21 -4.56
N VAL A 156 -1.46 -9.96 -3.70
CA VAL A 156 -1.26 -9.97 -2.26
C VAL A 156 -0.92 -11.40 -1.86
N GLU A 157 0.27 -11.61 -1.36
CA GLU A 157 0.73 -12.87 -0.79
C GLU A 157 0.78 -12.75 0.73
N ALA A 158 -0.02 -13.54 1.44
CA ALA A 158 -0.08 -13.56 2.88
C ALA A 158 0.37 -14.92 3.43
N LEU A 159 1.26 -14.90 4.43
CA LEU A 159 1.63 -16.08 5.19
C LEU A 159 0.63 -16.27 6.34
N LEU A 160 -0.13 -17.35 6.33
CA LEU A 160 -1.14 -17.64 7.35
C LEU A 160 -0.50 -18.19 8.65
N PRO A 161 -1.22 -18.17 9.78
CA PRO A 161 -0.70 -18.66 11.06
C PRO A 161 -0.28 -20.13 11.04
N ASP A 162 -0.93 -20.95 10.23
CA ASP A 162 -0.61 -22.38 10.03
C ASP A 162 0.59 -22.63 9.08
N GLY A 163 1.21 -21.57 8.55
CA GLY A 163 2.35 -21.65 7.63
C GLY A 163 1.97 -21.81 6.16
N ARG A 164 0.68 -21.90 5.82
CA ARG A 164 0.24 -21.90 4.42
C ARG A 164 0.35 -20.50 3.83
N VAL A 165 0.68 -20.43 2.56
CA VAL A 165 0.61 -19.20 1.78
C VAL A 165 -0.79 -19.05 1.18
N HIS A 166 -1.30 -17.83 1.19
CA HIS A 166 -2.48 -17.43 0.45
C HIS A 166 -2.13 -16.30 -0.51
N VAL A 167 -2.37 -16.50 -1.81
CA VAL A 167 -2.10 -15.50 -2.85
C VAL A 167 -3.38 -15.08 -3.54
N GLU A 168 -3.72 -13.80 -3.45
CA GLU A 168 -4.82 -13.20 -4.19
C GLU A 168 -4.27 -12.32 -5.31
N ALA A 169 -4.63 -12.63 -6.56
CA ALA A 169 -4.38 -11.77 -7.71
C ALA A 169 -5.61 -10.87 -7.92
N VAL A 170 -5.39 -9.57 -7.94
CA VAL A 170 -6.42 -8.54 -8.04
C VAL A 170 -6.23 -7.79 -9.35
N THR A 171 -7.30 -7.70 -10.12
CA THR A 171 -7.27 -7.03 -11.43
C THR A 171 -7.23 -5.51 -11.30
N ALA A 172 -6.69 -4.83 -12.32
CA ALA A 172 -6.78 -3.37 -12.38
C ALA A 172 -8.23 -2.88 -12.36
N GLU A 173 -9.17 -3.62 -12.95
CA GLU A 173 -10.60 -3.30 -12.95
C GLU A 173 -11.16 -3.23 -11.53
N GLU A 174 -10.90 -4.22 -10.68
CA GLU A 174 -11.36 -4.23 -9.28
C GLU A 174 -10.76 -3.07 -8.47
N ILE A 175 -9.49 -2.74 -8.71
CA ILE A 175 -8.81 -1.62 -8.05
C ILE A 175 -9.39 -0.27 -8.53
N TYR A 176 -9.68 -0.14 -9.82
CA TYR A 176 -10.32 1.04 -10.36
C TYR A 176 -11.77 1.18 -9.89
N ALA A 177 -12.50 0.08 -9.68
CA ALA A 177 -13.82 0.13 -9.05
C ALA A 177 -13.76 0.73 -7.63
N ALA A 178 -12.74 0.37 -6.84
CA ALA A 178 -12.50 0.99 -5.53
C ALA A 178 -12.15 2.49 -5.64
N ARG A 179 -11.44 2.89 -6.70
CA ARG A 179 -11.17 4.31 -6.99
C ARG A 179 -12.46 5.07 -7.29
N GLU A 180 -13.30 4.54 -8.17
CA GLU A 180 -14.56 5.19 -8.57
C GLU A 180 -15.55 5.33 -7.39
N ALA A 181 -15.49 4.42 -6.42
CA ALA A 181 -16.28 4.50 -5.19
C ALA A 181 -15.69 5.47 -4.12
N SER A 182 -14.48 6.00 -4.31
CA SER A 182 -13.90 7.00 -3.41
C SER A 182 -14.58 8.37 -3.57
N GLU A 183 -15.07 8.94 -2.47
CA GLU A 183 -15.85 10.18 -2.49
C GLU A 183 -15.10 11.36 -3.13
N LEU A 184 -13.81 11.52 -2.85
CA LEU A 184 -13.01 12.63 -3.38
C LEU A 184 -12.76 12.46 -4.89
N TRP A 185 -12.54 11.21 -5.33
CA TRP A 185 -12.40 10.89 -6.74
C TRP A 185 -13.71 11.16 -7.49
N ARG A 186 -14.83 10.66 -6.96
CA ARG A 186 -16.17 10.87 -7.53
C ARG A 186 -16.53 12.34 -7.68
N LYS A 187 -16.17 13.19 -6.70
CA LYS A 187 -16.49 14.63 -6.71
C LYS A 187 -15.54 15.46 -7.58
N LYS A 188 -14.24 15.16 -7.58
CA LYS A 188 -13.21 16.07 -8.12
C LYS A 188 -12.19 15.42 -9.05
N LYS A 189 -12.17 14.09 -9.18
CA LYS A 189 -11.15 13.31 -9.93
C LYS A 189 -9.71 13.73 -9.58
N LYS A 190 -9.49 14.02 -8.30
CA LYS A 190 -8.23 14.51 -7.72
C LYS A 190 -7.95 13.81 -6.40
N GLY A 191 -6.77 14.05 -5.84
CA GLY A 191 -6.39 13.61 -4.50
C GLY A 191 -5.51 12.36 -4.52
N PRO A 192 -5.57 11.51 -3.48
CA PRO A 192 -4.59 10.44 -3.25
C PRO A 192 -4.43 9.45 -4.41
N TRP A 193 -5.48 9.24 -5.21
CA TRP A 193 -5.42 8.39 -6.39
C TRP A 193 -4.56 8.95 -7.54
N VAL A 194 -4.32 10.25 -7.56
CA VAL A 194 -3.38 10.92 -8.49
C VAL A 194 -1.99 10.97 -7.88
N ASP A 195 -1.89 11.51 -6.67
CA ASP A 195 -0.59 11.81 -6.04
C ASP A 195 0.11 10.54 -5.50
N PHE A 196 -0.68 9.57 -5.04
CA PHE A 196 -0.22 8.36 -4.33
C PHE A 196 -0.88 7.09 -4.88
N PHE A 197 -1.02 6.99 -6.20
CA PHE A 197 -1.69 5.85 -6.87
C PHE A 197 -1.24 4.48 -6.34
N ALA A 198 0.07 4.27 -6.20
CA ALA A 198 0.61 2.98 -5.79
C ALA A 198 0.16 2.57 -4.38
N ALA A 199 0.18 3.51 -3.43
CA ALA A 199 -0.28 3.24 -2.07
C ALA A 199 -1.79 2.94 -2.03
N MET A 200 -2.59 3.65 -2.82
CA MET A 200 -4.02 3.41 -2.92
C MET A 200 -4.35 2.05 -3.56
N ALA A 201 -3.66 1.69 -4.65
CA ALA A 201 -3.80 0.39 -5.29
C ALA A 201 -3.45 -0.76 -4.32
N LYS A 202 -2.34 -0.63 -3.56
CA LYS A 202 -1.94 -1.60 -2.53
C LYS A 202 -2.98 -1.70 -1.40
N LYS A 203 -3.50 -0.57 -0.89
CA LYS A 203 -4.60 -0.56 0.10
C LYS A 203 -5.82 -1.33 -0.42
N SER A 204 -6.23 -1.05 -1.65
CA SER A 204 -7.38 -1.71 -2.27
C SER A 204 -7.18 -3.21 -2.44
N ALA A 205 -6.00 -3.64 -2.91
CA ALA A 205 -5.67 -5.05 -3.06
C ALA A 205 -5.73 -5.79 -1.71
N ILE A 206 -5.19 -5.20 -0.63
CA ILE A 206 -5.27 -5.78 0.72
C ILE A 206 -6.72 -5.88 1.21
N LYS A 207 -7.54 -4.85 1.01
CA LYS A 207 -8.98 -4.87 1.38
C LYS A 207 -9.73 -6.03 0.67
N ILE A 208 -9.38 -6.32 -0.58
CA ILE A 208 -9.95 -7.45 -1.33
C ILE A 208 -9.44 -8.79 -0.78
N ALA A 209 -8.12 -8.94 -0.62
CA ALA A 209 -7.48 -10.17 -0.16
C ALA A 209 -7.88 -10.56 1.28
N ARG A 210 -8.18 -9.57 2.13
CA ARG A 210 -8.56 -9.76 3.54
C ARG A 210 -9.77 -10.70 3.74
N LYS A 211 -10.66 -10.82 2.75
CA LYS A 211 -11.83 -11.73 2.79
C LYS A 211 -11.45 -13.20 2.94
N TYR A 212 -10.21 -13.56 2.59
CA TYR A 212 -9.73 -14.93 2.60
C TYR A 212 -8.78 -15.25 3.76
N TRP A 213 -8.55 -14.28 4.65
CA TRP A 213 -7.69 -14.46 5.83
C TRP A 213 -8.52 -14.94 7.03
N PRO A 214 -7.91 -15.66 7.98
CA PRO A 214 -8.54 -15.99 9.24
C PRO A 214 -9.08 -14.75 9.96
N GLN A 215 -10.32 -14.87 10.46
CA GLN A 215 -10.99 -13.84 11.25
C GLN A 215 -10.60 -13.91 12.73
N SER A 216 -9.29 -13.97 13.00
CA SER A 216 -8.73 -14.19 14.35
C SER A 216 -8.93 -13.01 15.30
N GLY A 217 -9.05 -11.78 14.76
CA GLY A 217 -9.24 -10.56 15.53
C GLY A 217 -10.01 -9.50 14.75
N PRO A 218 -10.72 -8.58 15.44
CA PRO A 218 -11.61 -7.62 14.79
C PRO A 218 -10.90 -6.36 14.28
N LYS A 219 -9.64 -6.08 14.66
CA LYS A 219 -9.02 -4.76 14.45
C LYS A 219 -8.88 -4.41 12.99
N LEU A 220 -8.47 -5.35 12.14
CA LEU A 220 -8.37 -5.06 10.70
C LEU A 220 -9.75 -4.84 10.06
N ASP A 221 -10.78 -5.59 10.46
CA ASP A 221 -12.13 -5.42 9.90
C ASP A 221 -12.77 -4.10 10.35
N GLU A 222 -12.66 -3.77 11.64
CA GLU A 222 -13.08 -2.48 12.19
C GLU A 222 -12.34 -1.32 11.51
N LEU A 223 -11.04 -1.50 11.25
CA LEU A 223 -10.25 -0.51 10.55
C LEU A 223 -10.71 -0.35 9.09
N ILE A 224 -10.96 -1.43 8.37
CA ILE A 224 -11.47 -1.38 6.99
C ILE A 224 -12.84 -0.69 6.98
N GLN A 225 -13.73 -1.03 7.90
CA GLN A 225 -15.04 -0.41 8.04
C GLN A 225 -14.92 1.10 8.34
N TYR A 226 -14.02 1.48 9.25
CA TYR A 226 -13.73 2.87 9.58
C TYR A 226 -13.19 3.63 8.36
N LEU A 227 -12.27 3.06 7.59
CA LEU A 227 -11.74 3.69 6.38
C LEU A 227 -12.82 3.85 5.30
N ASN A 228 -13.68 2.84 5.13
CA ASN A 228 -14.73 2.88 4.12
C ASN A 228 -15.82 3.91 4.48
N THR A 229 -16.19 4.01 5.76
CA THR A 229 -17.28 4.87 6.24
C THR A 229 -16.80 6.30 6.54
N ASN A 230 -15.79 6.44 7.40
CA ASN A 230 -15.34 7.73 7.93
C ASN A 230 -14.28 8.38 7.04
N SER A 231 -13.43 7.58 6.39
CA SER A 231 -12.43 8.10 5.44
C SER A 231 -12.95 8.16 4.01
N GLY A 232 -14.22 7.83 3.74
CA GLY A 232 -14.83 7.93 2.41
C GLY A 232 -14.07 7.17 1.32
N GLU A 233 -13.43 6.06 1.70
CA GLU A 233 -12.76 5.11 0.83
C GLU A 233 -13.66 3.89 0.62
N GLY A 234 -14.82 4.06 -0.01
CA GLY A 234 -15.76 2.96 -0.18
C GLY A 234 -15.26 1.94 -1.20
N PHE A 235 -15.37 0.65 -0.86
CA PHE A 235 -15.71 -0.37 -1.85
C PHE A 235 -17.24 -0.36 -1.98
N ALA A 236 -17.80 -0.73 -3.14
CA ALA A 236 -19.23 -1.01 -3.21
C ALA A 236 -19.50 -2.22 -2.29
N SER A 237 -19.91 -1.98 -1.05
CA SER A 237 -20.28 -3.04 -0.13
C SER A 237 -21.55 -3.70 -0.66
N GLN A 238 -21.47 -4.98 -1.00
CA GLN A 238 -22.66 -5.83 -1.16
C GLN A 238 -23.26 -6.20 0.20
N ASP A 239 -22.73 -5.65 1.29
CA ASP A 239 -23.26 -5.86 2.62
C ASP A 239 -24.60 -5.15 2.75
N VAL A 240 -25.65 -5.95 2.88
CA VAL A 240 -26.99 -5.47 3.24
C VAL A 240 -26.86 -4.83 4.64
N PRO A 241 -27.23 -3.54 4.81
CA PRO A 241 -27.13 -2.89 6.12
C PRO A 241 -27.89 -3.70 7.18
N LEU A 242 -27.34 -3.81 8.39
CA LEU A 242 -27.99 -4.53 9.49
C LEU A 242 -29.43 -4.04 9.73
N ALA A 243 -29.69 -2.75 9.55
CA ALA A 243 -31.03 -2.16 9.62
C ALA A 243 -32.01 -2.67 8.56
N VAL A 244 -31.51 -3.11 7.39
CA VAL A 244 -32.32 -3.75 6.34
C VAL A 244 -32.59 -5.21 6.72
N VAL A 245 -31.61 -5.90 7.29
CA VAL A 245 -31.78 -7.27 7.83
C VAL A 245 -32.77 -7.28 9.01
N GLU A 246 -32.64 -6.36 9.96
CA GLU A 246 -33.56 -6.18 11.09
C GLU A 246 -34.98 -5.85 10.63
N ARG A 247 -35.14 -5.08 9.54
CA ARG A 247 -36.46 -4.81 8.97
C ARG A 247 -37.07 -6.05 8.30
N VAL A 248 -36.24 -6.91 7.68
CA VAL A 248 -36.70 -8.16 7.04
C VAL A 248 -37.03 -9.22 8.08
N ILE A 249 -36.24 -9.32 9.14
CA ILE A 249 -36.47 -10.26 10.25
C ILE A 249 -37.66 -9.79 11.11
N GLY A 250 -37.73 -8.50 11.44
CA GLY A 250 -38.82 -7.92 12.25
C GLY A 250 -40.15 -7.74 11.52
N ALA A 251 -40.22 -8.03 10.21
CA ALA A 251 -41.46 -8.04 9.44
C ALA A 251 -42.11 -9.44 9.33
N ASN A 252 -41.41 -10.50 9.72
CA ASN A 252 -41.85 -11.90 9.57
C ASN A 252 -42.04 -12.62 10.92
N ASP A 253 -42.59 -11.94 11.94
CA ASP A 253 -42.99 -12.56 13.21
C ASP A 253 -44.32 -13.34 13.13
N GLU A 254 -44.86 -13.55 11.94
CA GLU A 254 -45.85 -14.60 11.68
C GLU A 254 -45.15 -15.79 11.03
N VAL A 255 -44.59 -16.66 11.88
CA VAL A 255 -44.24 -18.02 11.46
C VAL A 255 -45.56 -18.77 11.27
N GLU A 256 -46.10 -18.73 10.05
CA GLU A 256 -47.10 -19.72 9.67
C GLU A 256 -46.45 -21.11 9.81
N PRO A 257 -47.13 -22.09 10.44
CA PRO A 257 -46.59 -23.43 10.59
C PRO A 257 -46.33 -24.00 9.20
N VAL A 258 -45.05 -24.16 8.87
CA VAL A 258 -44.60 -24.75 7.61
C VAL A 258 -45.14 -26.18 7.56
N GLU A 259 -46.14 -26.41 6.71
CA GLU A 259 -46.53 -27.77 6.32
C GLU A 259 -45.29 -28.45 5.72
N PRO A 260 -44.93 -29.66 6.16
CA PRO A 260 -43.76 -30.34 5.62
C PRO A 260 -43.96 -30.56 4.12
N LEU A 261 -43.05 -30.01 3.32
CA LEU A 261 -42.98 -30.23 1.88
C LEU A 261 -42.96 -31.75 1.61
N PRO A 262 -43.69 -32.24 0.58
CA PRO A 262 -43.78 -33.66 0.29
C PRO A 262 -42.39 -34.18 -0.10
N THR A 263 -41.86 -35.06 0.74
CA THR A 263 -40.67 -35.85 0.44
C THR A 263 -41.00 -36.75 -0.74
N SER A 264 -40.52 -36.40 -1.93
CA SER A 264 -40.54 -37.30 -3.08
C SER A 264 -39.54 -38.43 -2.81
N ASN A 265 -39.96 -39.45 -2.08
CA ASN A 265 -39.56 -40.84 -2.30
C ASN A 265 -40.32 -41.80 -1.37
N GLN A 266 -40.79 -42.89 -2.00
CA GLN A 266 -41.53 -44.07 -1.50
C GLN A 266 -43.06 -43.94 -1.62
N GLU A 267 -43.80 -44.80 -2.32
CA GLU A 267 -43.53 -46.10 -2.94
C GLU A 267 -44.75 -46.44 -3.82
N GLU A 268 -44.54 -47.07 -4.98
CA GLU A 268 -45.59 -47.87 -5.62
C GLU A 268 -45.07 -49.33 -5.67
N ALA A 269 -45.46 -50.11 -4.67
CA ALA A 269 -45.46 -51.57 -4.67
C ALA A 269 -46.65 -52.04 -5.54
N ALA A 270 -46.69 -53.18 -6.23
CA ALA A 270 -45.88 -54.39 -6.28
C ALA A 270 -46.28 -55.18 -7.54
N SER A 271 -45.35 -56.01 -8.06
CA SER A 271 -45.67 -57.33 -8.62
C SER A 271 -44.43 -58.23 -8.55
N GLU A 272 -44.55 -59.31 -7.77
CA GLU A 272 -43.59 -60.38 -7.41
C GLU A 272 -43.17 -61.30 -8.60
N PRO A 273 -42.39 -62.42 -8.43
CA PRO A 273 -41.16 -62.68 -7.65
C PRO A 273 -40.02 -63.44 -8.45
N SER A 274 -38.78 -63.38 -7.92
CA SER A 274 -37.62 -64.35 -7.83
C SER A 274 -37.51 -65.64 -8.70
N PRO A 275 -36.33 -66.31 -8.92
CA PRO A 275 -35.11 -66.30 -8.07
C PRO A 275 -33.70 -66.53 -8.71
N ALA A 276 -32.70 -66.47 -7.80
CA ALA A 276 -31.46 -67.27 -7.69
C ALA A 276 -30.12 -66.75 -8.29
N ALA A 277 -29.17 -66.34 -7.43
CA ALA A 277 -28.02 -67.15 -6.95
C ALA A 277 -26.89 -66.25 -6.37
N GLN A 278 -26.30 -66.68 -5.25
CA GLN A 278 -25.17 -66.06 -4.53
C GLN A 278 -23.80 -66.71 -4.95
N PRO A 279 -22.68 -66.66 -4.17
CA PRO A 279 -21.53 -65.73 -4.33
C PRO A 279 -20.15 -66.47 -4.34
N ALA A 280 -19.01 -65.75 -4.36
CA ALA A 280 -17.67 -66.19 -3.86
C ALA A 280 -16.71 -64.96 -3.83
N GLU A 281 -16.18 -64.49 -2.69
CA GLU A 281 -14.95 -64.91 -1.94
C GLU A 281 -13.60 -64.72 -2.71
N VAL A 282 -12.42 -64.38 -2.17
CA VAL A 282 -11.84 -63.63 -1.01
C VAL A 282 -10.30 -63.88 -1.11
N ASP A 283 -9.48 -62.81 -1.03
CA ASP A 283 -8.05 -62.70 -0.60
C ASP A 283 -6.89 -63.53 -1.25
N PRO A 284 -5.58 -63.32 -0.94
CA PRO A 284 -4.86 -62.18 -0.28
C PRO A 284 -3.49 -61.79 -0.91
N GLU A 285 -2.83 -60.81 -0.26
CA GLU A 285 -1.40 -60.42 -0.23
C GLU A 285 -0.40 -61.59 0.07
N PRO A 286 0.94 -61.44 -0.08
CA PRO A 286 1.76 -60.91 1.04
C PRO A 286 3.10 -60.17 0.72
N GLU A 287 3.40 -59.16 1.55
CA GLU A 287 4.61 -58.85 2.35
C GLU A 287 6.10 -58.96 1.88
N ARG A 288 6.82 -57.83 2.11
CA ARG A 288 8.13 -57.56 2.79
C ARG A 288 9.49 -58.07 2.27
N ALA A 289 10.49 -57.15 2.23
CA ALA A 289 11.61 -57.04 3.22
C ALA A 289 12.68 -55.97 2.86
N ASP A 290 13.15 -55.22 3.87
CA ASP A 290 14.40 -54.42 3.97
C ASP A 290 15.49 -55.25 4.72
N PRO A 291 16.72 -54.75 5.05
CA PRO A 291 17.81 -54.06 4.33
C PRO A 291 19.16 -54.85 4.53
N PRO A 292 20.43 -54.32 4.40
CA PRO A 292 21.06 -53.38 5.35
C PRO A 292 22.23 -52.47 4.79
N ALA A 293 22.87 -51.76 5.72
CA ALA A 293 23.83 -50.64 5.63
C ALA A 293 25.33 -50.98 5.33
N ALA A 294 26.12 -49.94 4.98
CA ALA A 294 27.54 -49.77 5.35
C ALA A 294 28.11 -48.35 5.02
N GLU A 295 28.60 -47.63 6.03
CA GLU A 295 29.75 -46.68 6.00
C GLU A 295 31.01 -47.45 6.52
N PRO A 296 32.30 -46.95 6.56
CA PRO A 296 32.79 -45.55 6.59
C PRO A 296 34.19 -45.27 5.94
N ALA A 297 34.77 -44.10 6.28
CA ALA A 297 36.20 -43.66 6.29
C ALA A 297 36.58 -42.57 5.24
N ALA A 298 36.82 -41.31 5.69
CA ALA A 298 38.12 -40.69 6.06
C ALA A 298 38.98 -40.36 4.81
N ASP A 299 39.61 -39.21 4.58
CA ASP A 299 40.31 -38.19 5.40
C ASP A 299 40.58 -37.05 4.37
N SER A 300 40.41 -35.75 4.59
CA SER A 300 41.42 -34.86 5.19
C SER A 300 41.09 -33.40 4.80
N ALA A 301 41.26 -32.48 5.74
CA ALA A 301 41.43 -31.03 5.53
C ALA A 301 42.87 -30.66 5.99
N PRO A 302 43.35 -29.40 6.00
CA PRO A 302 42.85 -28.13 5.44
C PRO A 302 43.96 -27.29 4.71
N ALA A 303 43.61 -26.17 4.06
CA ALA A 303 44.47 -24.99 3.88
C ALA A 303 43.59 -23.82 3.37
N ALA A 304 43.23 -22.84 4.21
CA ALA A 304 44.00 -21.64 4.58
C ALA A 304 43.95 -20.54 3.48
N ASP A 305 43.24 -19.47 3.81
CA ASP A 305 43.20 -18.18 3.12
C ASP A 305 44.60 -17.59 2.85
N PRO A 306 44.70 -16.69 1.87
CA PRO A 306 45.16 -15.36 2.26
C PRO A 306 44.28 -14.22 1.74
N GLU A 307 44.16 -13.22 2.62
CA GLU A 307 43.55 -11.90 2.44
C GLU A 307 44.13 -11.06 1.28
N PRO A 308 43.38 -10.02 0.84
CA PRO A 308 43.68 -9.25 -0.37
C PRO A 308 44.82 -8.24 -0.19
N GLN A 309 45.67 -8.13 -1.22
CA GLN A 309 46.67 -7.07 -1.33
C GLN A 309 46.05 -5.76 -1.85
N ALA A 310 46.33 -4.69 -1.11
CA ALA A 310 46.10 -3.31 -1.47
C ALA A 310 46.97 -2.89 -2.66
N VAL A 311 46.40 -2.08 -3.55
CA VAL A 311 47.15 -1.24 -4.50
C VAL A 311 46.72 0.20 -4.28
N GLU A 312 47.63 0.94 -3.65
CA GLU A 312 47.65 2.40 -3.60
C GLU A 312 47.94 2.96 -5.00
N GLY A 313 47.20 3.99 -5.40
CA GLY A 313 47.38 4.68 -6.67
C GLY A 313 47.00 6.16 -6.54
N GLU A 314 48.02 6.95 -6.23
CA GLU A 314 48.21 8.40 -6.32
C GLU A 314 47.03 9.37 -6.51
N VAL A 315 47.00 10.31 -5.56
CA VAL A 315 46.25 11.57 -5.54
C VAL A 315 46.97 12.61 -6.40
N MET A 316 46.23 13.27 -7.29
CA MET A 316 46.63 14.54 -7.92
C MET A 316 45.60 15.65 -7.60
N PRO A 317 46.01 16.92 -7.52
CA PRO A 317 45.53 17.87 -6.51
C PRO A 317 44.24 18.61 -6.87
N ALA A 318 43.56 19.04 -5.81
CA ALA A 318 42.35 19.83 -5.82
C ALA A 318 42.49 21.12 -6.63
N LYS A 319 41.60 21.31 -7.60
CA LYS A 319 41.35 22.58 -8.26
C LYS A 319 40.38 23.40 -7.40
N GLU A 320 40.75 24.65 -7.13
CA GLU A 320 40.00 25.61 -6.32
C GLU A 320 38.52 25.75 -6.73
N PRO A 321 37.64 26.05 -5.76
CA PRO A 321 36.19 25.95 -5.93
C PRO A 321 35.65 27.00 -6.89
N GLU A 322 35.01 26.54 -7.96
CA GLU A 322 34.20 27.39 -8.84
C GLU A 322 33.05 28.05 -8.05
N PRO A 323 32.73 29.33 -8.31
CA PRO A 323 31.77 30.08 -7.52
C PRO A 323 30.36 29.49 -7.65
N LYS A 324 29.67 29.38 -6.51
CA LYS A 324 28.31 28.80 -6.34
C LYS A 324 27.34 29.26 -7.44
N PRO A 325 26.59 28.34 -8.11
CA PRO A 325 25.58 28.75 -9.07
C PRO A 325 24.41 29.41 -8.34
N VAL A 326 24.07 30.63 -8.77
CA VAL A 326 22.85 31.35 -8.39
C VAL A 326 21.64 30.48 -8.78
N GLU A 327 20.75 30.19 -7.82
CA GLU A 327 19.54 29.39 -8.03
C GLU A 327 18.56 30.09 -8.99
N LEU A 328 18.71 29.83 -10.29
CA LEU A 328 17.67 30.17 -11.26
C LEU A 328 16.47 29.21 -11.09
N PRO A 329 15.22 29.70 -11.20
CA PRO A 329 14.03 28.86 -11.07
C PRO A 329 14.06 27.69 -12.08
N GLU A 330 13.71 26.48 -11.65
CA GLU A 330 13.74 25.26 -12.50
C GLU A 330 12.96 25.40 -13.82
N LYS A 331 11.91 26.24 -13.84
CA LYS A 331 11.13 26.55 -15.04
C LYS A 331 11.97 27.24 -16.12
N VAL A 332 12.90 28.10 -15.75
CA VAL A 332 13.80 28.81 -16.67
C VAL A 332 14.81 27.82 -17.26
N VAL A 333 15.39 26.95 -16.44
CA VAL A 333 16.33 25.92 -16.87
C VAL A 333 15.70 24.97 -17.89
N LYS A 334 14.48 24.49 -17.62
CA LYS A 334 13.73 23.64 -18.56
C LYS A 334 13.43 24.35 -19.88
N LYS A 335 13.06 25.63 -19.82
CA LYS A 335 12.77 26.44 -21.02
C LYS A 335 14.01 26.70 -21.87
N VAL A 336 15.18 26.91 -21.24
CA VAL A 336 16.46 27.05 -21.93
C VAL A 336 16.88 25.74 -22.59
N ALA A 337 16.74 24.60 -21.90
CA ALA A 337 17.05 23.29 -22.47
C ALA A 337 16.19 22.97 -23.72
N GLU A 338 14.89 23.31 -23.66
CA GLU A 338 14.00 23.15 -24.81
C GLU A 338 14.38 24.06 -25.98
N LEU A 339 14.80 25.29 -25.70
CA LEU A 339 15.27 26.24 -26.70
C LEU A 339 16.56 25.76 -27.39
N VAL A 340 17.52 25.23 -26.64
CA VAL A 340 18.77 24.66 -27.17
C VAL A 340 18.47 23.45 -28.06
N ARG A 341 17.58 22.55 -27.62
CA ARG A 341 17.16 21.40 -28.44
C ARG A 341 16.54 21.85 -29.76
N ARG A 342 15.59 22.81 -29.72
CA ARG A 342 14.93 23.33 -30.92
C ARG A 342 15.90 24.06 -31.85
N ALA A 343 16.86 24.80 -31.30
CA ALA A 343 17.89 25.47 -32.09
C ALA A 343 18.82 24.48 -32.81
N ARG A 344 19.16 23.36 -32.16
CA ARG A 344 19.92 22.24 -32.75
C ARG A 344 19.15 21.57 -33.89
N ASP A 345 17.89 21.21 -33.67
CA ASP A 345 17.09 20.50 -34.67
C ASP A 345 16.79 21.35 -35.91
N GLN A 346 16.65 22.67 -35.75
CA GLN A 346 16.26 23.59 -36.83
C GLN A 346 17.44 24.39 -37.41
N GLY A 347 18.65 24.25 -36.87
CA GLY A 347 19.84 25.00 -37.29
C GLY A 347 19.74 26.53 -37.09
N CYS A 348 18.75 27.02 -36.33
CA CYS A 348 18.40 28.44 -36.23
C CYS A 348 18.99 29.11 -34.98
N TRP A 349 20.32 29.04 -34.81
CA TRP A 349 21.00 29.55 -33.61
C TRP A 349 20.92 31.08 -33.44
N ALA A 350 20.96 31.83 -34.55
CA ALA A 350 20.88 33.29 -34.53
C ALA A 350 19.52 33.80 -33.99
N ALA A 351 18.42 33.18 -34.43
CA ALA A 351 17.07 33.51 -33.98
C ALA A 351 16.87 33.17 -32.49
N ALA A 352 17.47 32.08 -32.00
CA ALA A 352 17.43 31.72 -30.58
C ALA A 352 18.16 32.75 -29.70
N LYS A 353 19.31 33.27 -30.16
CA LYS A 353 20.07 34.32 -29.45
C LYS A 353 19.30 35.65 -29.40
N GLU A 354 18.62 36.01 -30.48
CA GLU A 354 17.78 37.21 -30.55
C GLU A 354 16.57 37.10 -29.60
N TYR A 355 15.91 35.95 -29.56
CA TYR A 355 14.79 35.70 -28.65
C TYR A 355 15.20 35.85 -27.17
N VAL A 356 16.37 35.31 -26.81
CA VAL A 356 16.92 35.38 -25.43
C VAL A 356 17.38 36.78 -25.05
N SER A 357 17.67 37.67 -26.01
CA SER A 357 18.10 39.05 -25.73
C SER A 357 17.07 39.86 -24.94
N THR A 358 15.79 39.48 -25.04
CA THR A 358 14.64 40.10 -24.37
C THR A 358 14.41 39.63 -22.93
N TRP A 359 15.21 38.68 -22.44
CA TRP A 359 15.05 38.07 -21.12
C TRP A 359 15.74 38.88 -20.00
N PRO A 360 15.32 38.71 -18.73
CA PRO A 360 16.02 39.27 -17.58
C PRO A 360 17.50 38.89 -17.56
N GLU A 361 18.36 39.80 -17.10
CA GLU A 361 19.81 39.72 -17.29
C GLU A 361 20.45 38.41 -16.79
N GLU A 362 20.03 37.92 -15.63
CA GLU A 362 20.51 36.66 -15.04
C GLU A 362 20.11 35.43 -15.87
N ALA A 363 18.86 35.37 -16.35
CA ALA A 363 18.37 34.29 -17.19
C ALA A 363 18.95 34.35 -18.61
N ARG A 364 19.20 35.56 -19.12
CA ARG A 364 19.80 35.82 -20.42
C ARG A 364 21.24 35.32 -20.48
N GLN A 365 22.06 35.60 -19.46
CA GLN A 365 23.45 35.15 -19.43
C GLN A 365 23.56 33.62 -19.42
N TYR A 366 22.77 32.96 -18.58
CA TYR A 366 22.70 31.49 -18.53
C TYR A 366 22.26 30.90 -19.88
N ALA A 367 21.19 31.44 -20.47
CA ALA A 367 20.68 30.96 -21.75
C ALA A 367 21.67 31.15 -22.92
N LEU A 368 22.39 32.28 -22.95
CA LEU A 368 23.43 32.53 -23.96
C LEU A 368 24.62 31.59 -23.81
N GLN A 369 25.02 31.24 -22.58
CA GLN A 369 26.09 30.27 -22.32
C GLN A 369 25.70 28.88 -22.82
N GLN A 370 24.46 28.44 -22.56
CA GLN A 370 23.95 27.16 -23.01
C GLN A 370 23.78 27.10 -24.55
N LEU A 371 23.31 28.17 -25.17
CA LEU A 371 23.21 28.24 -26.64
C LEU A 371 24.59 28.21 -27.31
N LYS A 372 25.60 28.88 -26.77
CA LYS A 372 26.98 28.82 -27.28
C LYS A 372 27.58 27.42 -27.13
N ALA A 373 27.37 26.76 -25.99
CA ALA A 373 27.83 25.39 -25.77
C ALA A 373 27.15 24.41 -26.74
N GLY A 374 25.84 24.56 -26.95
CA GLY A 374 25.09 23.75 -27.91
C GLY A 374 25.52 23.96 -29.36
N GLU A 375 25.79 25.21 -29.77
CA GLU A 375 26.29 25.54 -31.10
C GLU A 375 27.69 24.96 -31.35
N TYR A 376 28.58 24.99 -30.35
CA TYR A 376 29.90 24.36 -30.43
C TYR A 376 29.80 22.83 -30.57
N LEU A 377 28.94 22.18 -29.78
CA LEU A 377 28.73 20.74 -29.87
C LEU A 377 28.15 20.33 -31.23
N ALA A 378 27.17 21.09 -31.74
CA ALA A 378 26.59 20.84 -33.06
C ALA A 378 27.61 21.07 -34.19
N ALA A 379 28.56 21.99 -34.04
CA ALA A 379 29.66 22.17 -34.98
C ALA A 379 30.69 21.03 -34.92
N SER A 380 30.97 20.50 -33.73
CA SER A 380 31.93 19.38 -33.55
C SER A 380 31.42 18.01 -33.99
N GLU A 381 30.09 17.82 -34.08
CA GLU A 381 29.48 16.58 -34.59
C GLU A 381 29.33 16.57 -36.12
N GLY A 382 29.60 17.69 -36.79
CA GLY A 382 29.49 17.85 -38.24
C GLY A 382 30.81 17.78 -39.01
N GLU A 383 31.94 17.53 -38.33
CA GLU A 383 33.29 17.32 -38.92
C GLU A 383 33.64 15.83 -39.08
#